data_AF-A0A3R9MXY0-F1
#
_entry.id   AF-A0A3R9MXY0-F1
#
_cell.length_a   1.000
_cell.length_b   1.000
_cell.length_c   1.000
_cell.angle_alpha   90.00
_cell.angle_beta   90.00
_cell.angle_gamma   90.00
#
_symmetry.space_group_name_H-M   'P 1'
#
loop_
_entity.id
_entity.type
_entity.pdbx_description
1 polymer ?
#
loop_
_entity_poly.entity_id
_entity_poly.type
_entity_poly.pdbx_seq_one_letter_code
_entity_poly.pdbx_strand_id
1 'polypeptide(L)'
;MNWITTSRWILGLALLAACHPPADDPPVPTPDPTPTPTVSSVAADRALLNQVQEATFRYFRDYAHPVSGMARERTGSGETVTSGGTGFGVQALVVGSSRGWLTRAEAVAQVTKICTFLASADRFHGAWSHWLNGSSGAAIPFSPKDDGGDLVETSYLLNGLLLARTYFNGSDPAETALRQQITRLWEGVEWDWYASRGDGQLYWHWSPRYGWAMNLPIRGWNEALITYVLALASPTHPIAPAVYRSTWAAGLNTAPATYEGYPLNLGPAYGGPLFFAHYSFLSLDPRQMQDQYANYWLQNVRHTLINRAWCLYSAPKSHGYYASSWGLTASDDPMGYRAHQPTDDNGTVAPTAALSSMPYTPYYSMLVLRNLYGTSLGPVTGQYGPYDAYNRSQSWIATSFLAIDQGPIVVMLENYRTGLLWQLGRSTPELQTGLRQAGIQAPTYETGFALSVPEVRTNLVDLLRHPDLDAYQLDVTLSTAGAATLTLLKADGTVAETIWQNEAKAAGVHAVRFGVAAVAGTYTLRLQAGPLTKELSVALR
;
A
#
# COMPACT_ATOMS: atom_id res chain seq x y z
N MET A 1 -23.31 -6.93 -27.90
CA MET A 1 -23.61 -7.13 -29.34
C MET A 1 -22.40 -7.79 -29.98
N ASN A 2 -22.62 -9.00 -30.50
CA ASN A 2 -21.68 -9.85 -31.22
C ASN A 2 -20.94 -9.11 -32.33
N TRP A 3 -19.65 -9.38 -32.53
CA TRP A 3 -19.11 -9.60 -33.87
C TRP A 3 -18.08 -10.74 -33.84
N ILE A 4 -18.41 -11.76 -34.62
CA ILE A 4 -17.68 -13.00 -34.90
C ILE A 4 -17.04 -12.85 -36.29
N THR A 5 -15.73 -13.14 -36.33
CA THR A 5 -14.88 -13.81 -37.35
C THR A 5 -15.01 -13.54 -38.86
N THR A 6 -13.86 -13.61 -39.54
CA THR A 6 -13.46 -14.58 -40.61
C THR A 6 -12.22 -14.02 -41.35
N SER A 7 -11.27 -14.73 -41.95
CA SER A 7 -10.85 -16.15 -41.96
C SER A 7 -9.50 -16.26 -42.71
N ARG A 8 -8.63 -17.16 -42.22
CA ARG A 8 -7.81 -18.20 -42.90
C ARG A 8 -6.85 -17.88 -44.06
N TRP A 9 -5.62 -18.40 -43.88
CA TRP A 9 -4.94 -19.28 -44.86
C TRP A 9 -4.32 -20.49 -44.14
N ILE A 10 -4.53 -21.69 -44.69
CA ILE A 10 -3.89 -22.96 -44.35
C ILE A 10 -3.13 -23.41 -45.59
N LEU A 11 -1.87 -23.82 -45.43
CA LEU A 11 -1.22 -24.79 -46.32
C LEU A 11 -0.61 -25.88 -45.44
N GLY A 12 -1.03 -27.12 -45.67
CA GLY A 12 -0.48 -28.31 -45.04
C GLY A 12 0.65 -28.90 -45.90
N LEU A 13 1.65 -29.44 -45.23
CA LEU A 13 2.51 -30.49 -45.75
C LEU A 13 2.56 -31.62 -44.71
N ALA A 14 2.22 -32.83 -45.15
CA ALA A 14 2.29 -34.05 -44.37
C ALA A 14 3.74 -34.55 -44.30
N LEU A 15 4.19 -34.96 -43.11
CA LEU A 15 5.36 -35.82 -42.95
C LEU A 15 5.12 -36.89 -41.88
N LEU A 16 5.12 -38.12 -42.39
CA LEU A 16 5.38 -39.43 -41.80
C LEU A 16 5.83 -39.46 -40.32
N ALA A 17 5.06 -40.21 -39.54
CA ALA A 17 5.38 -40.64 -38.19
C ALA A 17 6.57 -41.61 -38.17
N ALA A 18 7.59 -41.28 -37.38
CA ALA A 18 8.54 -42.24 -36.84
C ALA A 18 8.32 -42.28 -35.32
N CYS A 19 7.88 -43.43 -34.80
CA CYS A 19 7.70 -43.66 -33.38
C CYS A 19 9.07 -43.58 -32.68
N HIS A 20 9.30 -42.54 -31.89
CA HIS A 20 10.29 -42.55 -30.81
C HIS A 20 9.54 -42.79 -29.49
N PRO A 21 10.06 -43.62 -28.57
CA PRO A 21 9.52 -43.68 -27.22
C PRO A 21 9.57 -42.27 -26.61
N PRO A 22 8.57 -41.88 -25.79
CA PRO A 22 8.59 -40.59 -25.13
C PRO A 22 9.89 -40.49 -24.33
N ALA A 23 10.69 -39.47 -24.62
CA ALA A 23 11.76 -39.07 -23.72
C ALA A 23 11.08 -38.70 -22.40
N ASP A 24 11.54 -39.30 -21.30
CA ASP A 24 11.06 -38.95 -19.97
C ASP A 24 11.13 -37.43 -19.82
N ASP A 25 10.00 -36.81 -19.50
CA ASP A 25 9.96 -35.40 -19.13
C ASP A 25 11.03 -35.17 -18.06
N PRO A 26 11.84 -34.10 -18.14
CA PRO A 26 12.77 -33.78 -17.07
C PRO A 26 11.96 -33.70 -15.77
N PRO A 27 12.44 -34.31 -14.67
CA PRO A 27 11.69 -34.34 -13.43
C PRO A 27 11.34 -32.91 -13.03
N VAL A 28 10.05 -32.65 -12.83
CA VAL A 28 9.57 -31.43 -12.19
C VAL A 28 10.41 -31.26 -10.92
N PRO A 29 11.12 -30.13 -10.75
CA PRO A 29 11.94 -29.92 -9.56
C PRO A 29 11.07 -30.20 -8.34
N THR A 30 11.47 -31.14 -7.50
CA THR A 30 10.78 -31.36 -6.22
C THR A 30 10.80 -30.04 -5.47
N PRO A 31 9.65 -29.56 -4.94
CA PRO A 31 9.63 -28.34 -4.15
C PRO A 31 10.70 -28.46 -3.07
N ASP A 32 11.64 -27.51 -3.07
CA ASP A 32 12.58 -27.33 -1.97
C ASP A 32 11.79 -27.39 -0.66
N PRO A 33 12.27 -28.09 0.39
CA PRO A 33 11.54 -28.17 1.65
C PRO A 33 11.18 -26.76 2.08
N THR A 34 9.90 -26.52 2.35
CA THR A 34 9.38 -25.22 2.77
C THR A 34 10.32 -24.65 3.82
N PRO A 35 11.05 -23.54 3.53
CA PRO A 35 12.02 -23.03 4.47
C PRO A 35 11.26 -22.69 5.74
N THR A 36 11.59 -23.41 6.83
CA THR A 36 10.99 -23.14 8.12
C THR A 36 11.49 -21.77 8.54
N PRO A 37 10.60 -20.82 8.92
CA PRO A 37 11.05 -19.52 9.35
C PRO A 37 12.00 -19.69 10.52
N THR A 38 13.26 -19.30 10.34
CA THR A 38 14.19 -19.20 11.45
C THR A 38 13.66 -18.15 12.42
N VAL A 39 13.56 -18.52 13.69
CA VAL A 39 13.27 -17.55 14.76
C VAL A 39 14.44 -16.57 14.78
N SER A 40 14.17 -15.34 14.33
CA SER A 40 15.13 -14.25 14.27
C SER A 40 15.05 -13.44 15.56
N SER A 41 16.20 -12.96 16.05
CA SER A 41 16.22 -12.04 17.19
C SER A 41 15.62 -10.68 16.81
N VAL A 42 15.06 -9.97 17.77
CA VAL A 42 14.54 -8.59 17.58
C VAL A 42 15.61 -7.66 16.98
N ALA A 43 16.87 -7.81 17.41
CA ALA A 43 17.98 -7.03 16.86
C ALA A 43 18.22 -7.33 15.38
N ALA A 44 18.12 -8.60 14.97
CA ALA A 44 18.27 -9.00 13.57
C ALA A 44 17.10 -8.50 12.71
N ASP A 45 15.86 -8.58 13.19
CA ASP A 45 14.70 -8.00 12.49
C ASP A 45 14.82 -6.48 12.36
N ARG A 46 15.28 -5.79 13.40
CA ARG A 46 15.51 -4.34 13.37
C ARG A 46 16.58 -3.98 12.33
N ALA A 47 17.68 -4.72 12.31
CA ALA A 47 18.74 -4.53 11.32
C ALA A 47 18.22 -4.78 9.89
N LEU A 48 17.41 -5.82 9.69
CA LEU A 48 16.83 -6.15 8.41
C LEU A 48 15.81 -5.09 7.94
N LEU A 49 14.95 -4.58 8.83
CA LEU A 49 14.06 -3.47 8.53
C LEU A 49 14.83 -2.21 8.14
N ASN A 50 15.90 -1.86 8.86
CA ASN A 50 16.75 -0.73 8.48
C ASN A 50 17.37 -0.94 7.10
N GLN A 51 17.93 -2.12 6.84
CA GLN A 51 18.56 -2.45 5.57
C GLN A 51 17.59 -2.33 4.39
N VAL A 52 16.42 -2.98 4.46
CA VAL A 52 15.46 -2.95 3.36
C VAL A 52 14.89 -1.54 3.14
N GLN A 53 14.57 -0.83 4.22
CA GLN A 53 13.93 0.49 4.12
C GLN A 53 14.93 1.52 3.55
N GLU A 54 16.18 1.53 4.00
CA GLU A 54 17.21 2.43 3.48
C GLU A 54 17.63 2.07 2.06
N ALA A 55 17.80 0.78 1.73
CA ALA A 55 18.11 0.36 0.38
C ALA A 55 16.99 0.77 -0.60
N THR A 56 15.73 0.57 -0.22
CA THR A 56 14.57 0.95 -1.05
C THR A 56 14.46 2.47 -1.20
N PHE A 57 14.76 3.24 -0.15
CA PHE A 57 14.81 4.70 -0.20
C PHE A 57 15.79 5.22 -1.27
N ARG A 58 16.92 4.54 -1.50
CA ARG A 58 17.93 4.95 -2.49
C ARG A 58 17.38 4.98 -3.93
N TYR A 59 16.29 4.28 -4.24
CA TYR A 59 15.61 4.42 -5.54
C TYR A 59 15.18 5.87 -5.79
N PHE A 60 14.68 6.57 -4.77
CA PHE A 60 14.15 7.93 -4.87
C PHE A 60 15.21 9.01 -4.65
N ARG A 61 16.38 8.64 -4.13
CA ARG A 61 17.50 9.56 -3.90
C ARG A 61 18.59 9.40 -4.97
N ASP A 62 19.16 8.21 -5.08
CA ASP A 62 20.32 7.94 -5.93
C ASP A 62 19.90 7.68 -7.38
N TYR A 63 18.74 7.05 -7.60
CA TYR A 63 18.20 6.79 -8.94
C TYR A 63 17.18 7.83 -9.44
N ALA A 64 17.01 8.93 -8.71
CA ALA A 64 16.20 10.05 -9.17
C ALA A 64 16.71 10.61 -10.51
N HIS A 65 15.81 11.18 -11.29
CA HIS A 65 16.20 11.82 -12.55
C HIS A 65 17.11 13.04 -12.26
N PRO A 66 18.28 13.18 -12.91
CA PRO A 66 19.27 14.19 -12.53
C PRO A 66 18.83 15.62 -12.82
N VAL A 67 17.89 15.85 -13.74
CA VAL A 67 17.38 17.20 -14.06
C VAL A 67 16.18 17.56 -13.17
N SER A 68 15.12 16.76 -13.20
CA SER A 68 13.89 17.03 -12.45
C SER A 68 13.92 16.64 -10.98
N GLY A 69 14.79 15.71 -10.58
CA GLY A 69 14.75 15.08 -9.25
C GLY A 69 13.57 14.13 -9.04
N MET A 70 12.71 13.94 -10.06
CA MET A 70 11.54 13.05 -10.01
C MET A 70 11.93 11.57 -10.04
N ALA A 71 11.03 10.72 -9.58
CA ALA A 71 11.19 9.27 -9.64
C ALA A 71 11.05 8.79 -11.08
N ARG A 72 12.03 8.01 -11.55
CA ARG A 72 11.89 7.26 -12.81
C ARG A 72 10.81 6.20 -12.65
N GLU A 73 10.04 5.96 -13.71
CA GLU A 73 8.99 4.94 -13.73
C GLU A 73 9.55 3.57 -13.30
N ARG A 74 10.65 3.17 -13.94
CA ARG A 74 11.35 1.93 -13.67
C ARG A 74 12.85 2.08 -13.88
N THR A 75 13.63 1.16 -13.33
CA THR A 75 15.02 1.02 -13.78
C THR A 75 15.10 0.76 -15.28
N GLY A 76 15.93 1.54 -15.97
CA GLY A 76 16.09 1.48 -17.42
C GLY A 76 15.10 2.33 -18.21
N SER A 77 14.17 3.07 -17.59
CA SER A 77 13.21 3.93 -18.30
C SER A 77 13.80 5.21 -18.90
N GLY A 78 15.11 5.44 -18.72
CA GLY A 78 15.82 6.60 -19.25
C GLY A 78 15.26 7.92 -18.73
N GLU A 79 14.65 8.68 -19.63
CA GLU A 79 14.04 9.99 -19.38
C GLU A 79 12.62 9.90 -18.83
N THR A 80 11.97 8.74 -18.82
CA THR A 80 10.58 8.64 -18.36
C THR A 80 10.51 8.69 -16.83
N VAL A 81 9.89 9.75 -16.31
CA VAL A 81 9.54 9.92 -14.89
C VAL A 81 8.03 9.81 -14.70
N THR A 82 7.60 9.30 -13.55
CA THR A 82 6.18 9.10 -13.21
C THR A 82 5.73 10.12 -12.17
N SER A 83 4.54 10.70 -12.35
CA SER A 83 3.99 11.68 -11.41
C SER A 83 3.57 11.01 -10.09
N GLY A 84 2.75 9.96 -10.09
CA GLY A 84 2.30 9.32 -8.85
C GLY A 84 3.42 8.61 -8.10
N GLY A 85 4.30 7.89 -8.81
CA GLY A 85 5.51 7.31 -8.21
C GLY A 85 6.46 8.36 -7.63
N THR A 86 6.51 9.57 -8.20
CA THR A 86 7.22 10.70 -7.57
C THR A 86 6.55 11.16 -6.29
N GLY A 87 5.21 11.13 -6.22
CA GLY A 87 4.48 11.38 -4.98
C GLY A 87 4.89 10.45 -3.84
N PHE A 88 5.02 9.16 -4.12
CA PHE A 88 5.54 8.20 -3.15
C PHE A 88 7.01 8.48 -2.81
N GLY A 89 7.82 8.84 -3.81
CA GLY A 89 9.21 9.25 -3.61
C GLY A 89 9.39 10.47 -2.72
N VAL A 90 8.52 11.48 -2.82
CA VAL A 90 8.53 12.64 -1.91
C VAL A 90 8.23 12.22 -0.47
N GLN A 91 7.30 11.29 -0.27
CA GLN A 91 7.05 10.72 1.06
C GLN A 91 8.29 9.95 1.56
N ALA A 92 8.96 9.19 0.70
CA ALA A 92 10.22 8.53 1.02
C ALA A 92 11.35 9.53 1.39
N LEU A 93 11.42 10.71 0.77
CA LEU A 93 12.35 11.78 1.15
C LEU A 93 12.04 12.33 2.55
N VAL A 94 10.77 12.45 2.93
CA VAL A 94 10.37 12.80 4.31
C VAL A 94 10.83 11.71 5.29
N VAL A 95 10.64 10.43 4.95
CA VAL A 95 11.16 9.31 5.76
C VAL A 95 12.68 9.38 5.89
N GLY A 96 13.40 9.56 4.79
CA GLY A 96 14.87 9.65 4.79
C GLY A 96 15.39 10.81 5.64
N SER A 97 14.71 11.97 5.60
CA SER A 97 15.02 13.09 6.50
C SER A 97 14.75 12.75 7.96
N SER A 98 13.65 12.07 8.27
CA SER A 98 13.29 11.70 9.64
C SER A 98 14.20 10.61 10.22
N ARG A 99 14.73 9.74 9.36
CA ARG A 99 15.65 8.65 9.72
C ARG A 99 17.12 9.06 9.72
N GLY A 100 17.44 10.26 9.22
CA GLY A 100 18.80 10.77 9.15
C GLY A 100 19.65 10.18 8.02
N TRP A 101 19.04 9.53 7.03
CA TRP A 101 19.73 9.08 5.81
C TRP A 101 20.09 10.23 4.88
N LEU A 102 19.41 11.36 5.07
CA LEU A 102 19.61 12.59 4.35
C LEU A 102 19.35 13.75 5.31
N THR A 103 20.15 14.82 5.23
CA THR A 103 19.93 15.98 6.09
C THR A 103 18.63 16.69 5.71
N ARG A 104 18.01 17.37 6.66
CA ARG A 104 16.77 18.13 6.40
C ARG A 104 16.94 19.15 5.27
N ALA A 105 18.09 19.82 5.19
CA ALA A 105 18.41 20.79 4.14
C ALA A 105 18.53 20.12 2.75
N GLU A 106 19.16 18.95 2.66
CA GLU A 106 19.21 18.18 1.41
C GLU A 106 17.81 17.73 0.98
N ALA A 107 16.92 17.41 1.93
CA ALA A 107 15.57 16.94 1.60
C ALA A 107 14.77 18.10 1.02
N VAL A 108 14.82 19.26 1.68
CA VAL A 108 14.21 20.50 1.19
C VAL A 108 14.74 20.82 -0.21
N ALA A 109 16.05 20.77 -0.43
CA ALA A 109 16.64 21.05 -1.75
C ALA A 109 16.13 20.09 -2.83
N GLN A 110 16.01 18.78 -2.53
CA GLN A 110 15.50 17.82 -3.52
C GLN A 110 14.01 18.00 -3.80
N VAL A 111 13.18 18.24 -2.79
CA VAL A 111 11.75 18.50 -3.01
C VAL A 111 11.54 19.83 -3.74
N THR A 112 12.32 20.88 -3.43
CA THR A 112 12.30 22.15 -4.18
C THR A 112 12.67 21.95 -5.65
N LYS A 113 13.65 21.10 -5.95
CA LYS A 113 14.01 20.75 -7.34
C LYS A 113 12.84 20.11 -8.08
N ILE A 114 12.17 19.14 -7.45
CA ILE A 114 10.96 18.50 -7.98
C ILE A 114 9.87 19.55 -8.23
N CYS A 115 9.56 20.39 -7.24
CA CYS A 115 8.54 21.42 -7.39
C CYS A 115 8.87 22.45 -8.48
N THR A 116 10.15 22.77 -8.66
CA THR A 116 10.61 23.72 -9.69
C THR A 116 10.42 23.14 -11.07
N PHE A 117 10.78 21.87 -11.27
CA PHE A 117 10.53 21.17 -12.51
C PHE A 117 9.02 21.05 -12.82
N LEU A 118 8.22 20.65 -11.83
CA LEU A 118 6.76 20.49 -11.98
C LEU A 118 6.04 21.81 -12.33
N ALA A 119 6.59 22.94 -11.90
CA ALA A 119 6.03 24.26 -12.24
C ALA A 119 6.20 24.63 -13.72
N SER A 120 7.17 24.03 -14.42
CA SER A 120 7.42 24.24 -15.85
C SER A 120 7.01 23.07 -16.75
N ALA A 121 6.71 21.90 -16.17
CA ALA A 121 6.27 20.73 -16.91
C ALA A 121 4.87 20.91 -17.50
N ASP A 122 4.55 20.12 -18.53
CA ASP A 122 3.22 20.10 -19.14
C ASP A 122 2.14 19.80 -18.09
N ARG A 123 1.08 20.62 -18.12
CA ARG A 123 -0.11 20.48 -17.27
C ARG A 123 -1.36 20.64 -18.11
N PHE A 124 -2.41 19.91 -17.75
CA PHE A 124 -3.67 19.85 -18.45
C PHE A 124 -4.77 20.16 -17.44
N HIS A 125 -5.30 21.40 -17.48
CA HIS A 125 -6.17 21.90 -16.42
C HIS A 125 -5.54 21.72 -15.02
N GLY A 126 -4.24 22.03 -14.95
CA GLY A 126 -3.44 21.87 -13.74
C GLY A 126 -3.03 20.44 -13.38
N ALA A 127 -3.66 19.39 -13.90
CA ALA A 127 -3.20 18.02 -13.66
C ALA A 127 -1.94 17.71 -14.48
N TRP A 128 -1.05 16.87 -13.95
CA TRP A 128 0.09 16.34 -14.70
C TRP A 128 -0.30 15.06 -15.42
N SER A 129 0.43 14.71 -16.49
CA SER A 129 0.36 13.39 -17.10
C SER A 129 0.88 12.30 -16.17
N HIS A 130 0.48 11.06 -16.45
CA HIS A 130 1.06 9.86 -15.82
C HIS A 130 2.58 9.85 -15.99
N TRP A 131 3.07 10.02 -17.22
CA TRP A 131 4.48 10.10 -17.53
C TRP A 131 4.89 11.46 -18.10
N LEU A 132 6.07 11.91 -17.68
CA LEU A 132 6.74 13.11 -18.18
C LEU A 132 8.16 12.72 -18.63
N ASN A 133 8.69 13.46 -19.60
CA ASN A 133 10.13 13.45 -19.87
C ASN A 133 10.84 14.23 -18.77
N GLY A 134 11.71 13.58 -18.01
CA GLY A 134 12.37 14.11 -16.83
C GLY A 134 13.39 15.23 -17.08
N SER A 135 13.77 15.48 -18.34
CA SER A 135 14.60 16.61 -18.73
C SER A 135 13.77 17.80 -19.20
N SER A 136 12.78 17.57 -20.06
CA SER A 136 12.02 18.67 -20.69
C SER A 136 10.73 19.03 -19.99
N GLY A 137 10.16 18.14 -19.18
CA GLY A 137 8.81 18.30 -18.62
C GLY A 137 7.68 18.01 -19.60
N ALA A 138 7.98 17.55 -20.81
CA ALA A 138 6.96 17.23 -21.81
C ALA A 138 6.18 15.97 -21.43
N ALA A 139 4.87 15.96 -21.66
CA ALA A 139 4.02 14.77 -21.49
C ALA A 139 4.47 13.62 -22.39
N ILE A 140 4.60 12.42 -21.81
CA ILE A 140 4.81 11.17 -22.55
C ILE A 140 3.49 10.40 -22.51
N PRO A 141 2.86 10.11 -23.66
CA PRO A 141 1.62 9.35 -23.68
C PRO A 141 1.80 7.96 -23.06
N PHE A 142 0.97 7.61 -22.09
CA PHE A 142 0.95 6.27 -21.48
C PHE A 142 0.28 5.25 -22.42
N SER A 143 -0.71 5.72 -23.18
CA SER A 143 -1.37 4.97 -24.25
C SER A 143 -1.80 5.93 -25.38
N PRO A 144 -2.28 5.45 -26.54
CA PRO A 144 -2.61 6.33 -27.67
C PRO A 144 -3.62 7.46 -27.38
N LYS A 145 -4.50 7.30 -26.37
CA LYS A 145 -5.50 8.31 -25.98
C LYS A 145 -5.23 8.95 -24.62
N ASP A 146 -4.19 8.50 -23.94
CA ASP A 146 -3.77 8.98 -22.64
C ASP A 146 -2.48 9.80 -22.81
N ASP A 147 -2.65 10.99 -23.39
CA ASP A 147 -1.60 11.96 -23.71
C ASP A 147 -1.84 13.32 -23.04
N GLY A 148 -2.67 13.34 -22.00
CA GLY A 148 -3.05 14.54 -21.26
C GLY A 148 -2.89 14.34 -19.76
N GLY A 149 -3.75 14.96 -18.95
CA GLY A 149 -3.63 14.89 -17.50
C GLY A 149 -4.29 13.64 -16.93
N ASP A 150 -3.58 12.99 -16.01
CA ASP A 150 -4.03 11.87 -15.19
C ASP A 150 -4.30 12.38 -13.77
N LEU A 151 -5.57 12.37 -13.36
CA LEU A 151 -5.99 12.93 -12.08
C LEU A 151 -5.61 12.05 -10.90
N VAL A 152 -5.54 10.72 -11.09
CA VAL A 152 -5.20 9.78 -10.02
C VAL A 152 -3.72 9.89 -9.71
N GLU A 153 -2.86 9.88 -10.73
CA GLU A 153 -1.41 10.08 -10.56
C GLU A 153 -1.09 11.47 -10.00
N THR A 154 -1.81 12.51 -10.45
CA THR A 154 -1.74 13.86 -9.88
C THR A 154 -2.08 13.86 -8.39
N SER A 155 -3.07 13.06 -7.96
CA SER A 155 -3.45 12.96 -6.55
C SER A 155 -2.37 12.32 -5.68
N TYR A 156 -1.69 11.28 -6.18
CA TYR A 156 -0.57 10.66 -5.47
C TYR A 156 0.60 11.63 -5.33
N LEU A 157 0.93 12.36 -6.41
CA LEU A 157 1.95 13.39 -6.41
C LEU A 157 1.67 14.46 -5.36
N LEU A 158 0.48 15.05 -5.39
CA LEU A 158 0.10 16.11 -4.47
C LEU A 158 -0.02 15.64 -3.03
N ASN A 159 -0.47 14.41 -2.80
CA ASN A 159 -0.47 13.83 -1.47
C ASN A 159 0.96 13.84 -0.87
N GLY A 160 1.96 13.40 -1.64
CA GLY A 160 3.36 13.47 -1.21
C GLY A 160 3.86 14.89 -0.95
N LEU A 161 3.59 15.82 -1.87
CA LEU A 161 3.98 17.22 -1.71
C LEU A 161 3.32 17.88 -0.50
N LEU A 162 2.03 17.66 -0.25
CA LEU A 162 1.33 18.22 0.91
C LEU A 162 1.90 17.69 2.23
N LEU A 163 2.25 16.40 2.30
CA LEU A 163 2.94 15.86 3.48
C LEU A 163 4.32 16.47 3.68
N ALA A 164 5.10 16.66 2.60
CA ALA A 164 6.37 17.38 2.67
C ALA A 164 6.18 18.82 3.17
N ARG A 165 5.15 19.53 2.70
CA ARG A 165 4.80 20.88 3.19
C ARG A 165 4.48 20.87 4.68
N THR A 166 3.78 19.86 5.17
CA THR A 166 3.45 19.69 6.59
C THR A 166 4.67 19.36 7.44
N TYR A 167 5.60 18.53 6.93
CA TYR A 167 6.82 18.13 7.63
C TYR A 167 7.92 19.22 7.63
N PHE A 168 8.10 19.92 6.51
CA PHE A 168 9.07 21.01 6.33
C PHE A 168 8.47 22.36 6.77
N ASN A 169 8.16 22.46 8.06
CA ASN A 169 7.45 23.59 8.69
C ASN A 169 8.35 24.55 9.49
N GLY A 170 9.67 24.48 9.33
CA GLY A 170 10.63 25.37 9.99
C GLY A 170 10.54 26.82 9.50
N SER A 171 11.09 27.73 10.29
CA SER A 171 11.19 29.17 9.95
C SER A 171 12.30 29.50 8.95
N ASP A 172 13.08 28.50 8.53
CA ASP A 172 14.12 28.66 7.52
C ASP A 172 13.53 29.21 6.20
N PRO A 173 14.22 30.16 5.52
CA PRO A 173 13.73 30.72 4.27
C PRO A 173 13.52 29.69 3.15
N ALA A 174 14.35 28.65 3.05
CA ALA A 174 14.21 27.62 2.02
C ALA A 174 12.98 26.75 2.26
N GLU A 175 12.73 26.36 3.53
CA GLU A 175 11.48 25.67 3.89
C GLU A 175 10.25 26.54 3.64
N THR A 176 10.33 27.83 3.95
CA THR A 176 9.23 28.78 3.68
C THR A 176 8.93 28.89 2.18
N ALA A 177 9.97 29.02 1.35
CA ALA A 177 9.83 29.05 -0.10
C ALA A 177 9.26 27.75 -0.66
N LEU A 178 9.74 26.60 -0.16
CA LEU A 178 9.22 25.28 -0.53
C LEU A 178 7.72 25.17 -0.22
N ARG A 179 7.30 25.55 0.99
CA ARG A 179 5.88 25.48 1.35
C ARG A 179 5.00 26.34 0.44
N GLN A 180 5.44 27.55 0.12
CA GLN A 180 4.73 28.43 -0.81
C GLN A 180 4.64 27.84 -2.22
N GLN A 181 5.71 27.21 -2.70
CA GLN A 181 5.73 26.58 -4.02
C GLN A 181 4.77 25.39 -4.09
N ILE A 182 4.78 24.52 -3.07
CA ILE A 182 3.84 23.40 -2.97
C ILE A 182 2.39 23.91 -2.97
N THR A 183 2.09 24.94 -2.18
CA THR A 183 0.75 25.54 -2.14
C THR A 183 0.32 26.04 -3.53
N ARG A 184 1.18 26.74 -4.27
CA ARG A 184 0.85 27.18 -5.64
C ARG A 184 0.59 26.01 -6.61
N LEU A 185 1.35 24.93 -6.51
CA LEU A 185 1.15 23.75 -7.35
C LEU A 185 -0.19 23.08 -7.05
N TRP A 186 -0.49 22.89 -5.76
CA TRP A 186 -1.75 22.36 -5.23
C TRP A 186 -2.97 23.17 -5.70
N GLU A 187 -2.95 24.48 -5.45
CA GLU A 187 -4.07 25.37 -5.76
C GLU A 187 -4.30 25.55 -7.27
N GLY A 188 -3.32 25.19 -8.10
CA GLY A 188 -3.42 25.25 -9.56
C GLY A 188 -4.03 24.03 -10.23
N VAL A 189 -4.46 22.98 -9.48
CA VAL A 189 -5.14 21.81 -10.07
C VAL A 189 -6.65 22.06 -10.15
N GLU A 190 -7.20 21.99 -11.36
CA GLU A 190 -8.63 22.22 -11.63
C GLU A 190 -9.42 20.90 -11.49
N TRP A 191 -9.66 20.44 -10.26
CA TRP A 191 -10.39 19.18 -10.03
C TRP A 191 -11.83 19.20 -10.56
N ASP A 192 -12.46 20.37 -10.51
CA ASP A 192 -13.79 20.62 -11.06
C ASP A 192 -13.84 20.49 -12.59
N TRP A 193 -12.76 20.82 -13.31
CA TRP A 193 -12.64 20.54 -14.74
C TRP A 193 -12.82 19.05 -15.04
N TYR A 194 -12.21 18.17 -14.25
CA TYR A 194 -12.33 16.72 -14.39
C TYR A 194 -13.72 16.17 -14.04
N ALA A 195 -14.60 17.01 -13.49
CA ALA A 195 -16.02 16.75 -13.28
C ALA A 195 -16.95 17.54 -14.22
N SER A 196 -16.40 18.28 -15.19
CA SER A 196 -17.14 19.25 -16.01
C SER A 196 -17.78 18.66 -17.27
N ARG A 197 -17.64 17.35 -17.52
CA ARG A 197 -18.18 16.68 -18.72
C ARG A 197 -19.71 16.79 -18.85
N GLY A 198 -20.42 17.10 -17.77
CA GLY A 198 -21.86 17.36 -17.76
C GLY A 198 -22.75 16.18 -17.34
N ASP A 199 -22.16 15.06 -16.92
CA ASP A 199 -22.85 13.86 -16.43
C ASP A 199 -22.72 13.65 -14.91
N GLY A 200 -22.12 14.62 -14.22
CA GLY A 200 -21.92 14.60 -12.78
C GLY A 200 -20.92 13.54 -12.31
N GLN A 201 -19.99 13.11 -13.16
CA GLN A 201 -18.95 12.14 -12.81
C GLN A 201 -17.55 12.75 -12.78
N LEU A 202 -16.68 12.25 -11.90
CA LEU A 202 -15.25 12.58 -11.91
C LEU A 202 -14.49 11.59 -12.79
N TYR A 203 -13.70 12.13 -13.73
CA TYR A 203 -12.96 11.34 -14.70
C TYR A 203 -11.47 11.24 -14.36
N TRP A 204 -10.90 10.09 -14.70
CA TRP A 204 -9.47 9.81 -14.52
C TRP A 204 -8.60 10.64 -15.47
N HIS A 205 -9.01 10.75 -16.74
CA HIS A 205 -8.19 11.34 -17.79
C HIS A 205 -8.91 12.44 -18.54
N TRP A 206 -8.15 13.43 -18.99
CA TRP A 206 -8.56 14.40 -20.00
C TRP A 206 -7.38 14.69 -20.93
N SER A 207 -7.65 14.75 -22.24
CA SER A 207 -6.64 15.02 -23.27
C SER A 207 -6.98 16.29 -24.08
N PRO A 208 -6.00 17.14 -24.42
CA PRO A 208 -6.23 18.26 -25.32
C PRO A 208 -6.54 17.81 -26.76
N ARG A 209 -6.09 16.61 -27.15
CA ARG A 209 -6.31 16.05 -28.50
C ARG A 209 -7.58 15.22 -28.58
N TYR A 210 -7.87 14.45 -27.53
CA TYR A 210 -8.94 13.45 -27.53
C TYR A 210 -10.10 13.78 -26.59
N GLY A 211 -10.03 14.89 -25.84
CA GLY A 211 -11.02 15.26 -24.84
C GLY A 211 -11.24 14.13 -23.83
N TRP A 212 -12.49 13.69 -23.71
CA TRP A 212 -12.91 12.64 -22.78
C TRP A 212 -12.87 11.21 -23.37
N ALA A 213 -12.15 10.98 -24.46
CA ALA A 213 -12.22 9.70 -25.19
C ALA A 213 -11.71 8.48 -24.42
N MET A 214 -10.88 8.67 -23.38
CA MET A 214 -10.53 7.61 -22.42
C MET A 214 -11.75 7.13 -21.64
N ASN A 215 -12.71 8.03 -21.37
CA ASN A 215 -14.03 7.72 -20.83
C ASN A 215 -14.01 6.82 -19.58
N LEU A 216 -13.12 7.13 -18.63
CA LEU A 216 -12.94 6.33 -17.42
C LEU A 216 -13.36 7.13 -16.17
N PRO A 217 -14.62 7.01 -15.73
CA PRO A 217 -15.05 7.59 -14.46
C PRO A 217 -14.45 6.82 -13.28
N ILE A 218 -13.98 7.51 -12.25
CA ILE A 218 -13.27 6.91 -11.11
C ILE A 218 -14.28 6.34 -10.11
N ARG A 219 -14.69 5.09 -10.28
CA ARG A 219 -15.70 4.44 -9.44
C ARG A 219 -15.04 3.61 -8.34
N GLY A 220 -15.56 3.72 -7.11
CA GLY A 220 -15.12 2.87 -6.01
C GLY A 220 -15.63 1.43 -6.18
N TRP A 221 -15.03 0.43 -5.57
CA TRP A 221 -13.82 0.48 -4.73
C TRP A 221 -12.56 0.13 -5.52
N ASN A 222 -11.53 0.96 -5.42
CA ASN A 222 -10.19 0.73 -5.97
C ASN A 222 -9.14 1.62 -5.25
N GLU A 223 -7.96 1.79 -5.82
CA GLU A 223 -6.82 2.54 -5.28
C GLU A 223 -7.02 4.06 -5.13
N ALA A 224 -8.04 4.63 -5.78
CA ALA A 224 -8.10 6.06 -6.08
C ALA A 224 -8.84 6.93 -5.03
N LEU A 225 -9.10 6.42 -3.82
CA LEU A 225 -9.82 7.15 -2.77
C LEU A 225 -9.21 8.54 -2.46
N ILE A 226 -7.88 8.64 -2.41
CA ILE A 226 -7.16 9.89 -2.15
C ILE A 226 -7.45 10.96 -3.21
N THR A 227 -7.77 10.57 -4.45
CA THR A 227 -8.19 11.49 -5.51
C THR A 227 -9.43 12.27 -5.10
N TYR A 228 -10.43 11.58 -4.55
CA TYR A 228 -11.66 12.22 -4.08
C TYR A 228 -11.45 13.06 -2.82
N VAL A 229 -10.63 12.58 -1.89
CA VAL A 229 -10.28 13.35 -0.68
C VAL A 229 -9.65 14.69 -1.09
N LEU A 230 -8.69 14.69 -2.01
CA LEU A 230 -8.06 15.92 -2.49
C LEU A 230 -9.01 16.76 -3.35
N ALA A 231 -9.76 16.17 -4.27
CA ALA A 231 -10.71 16.90 -5.11
C ALA A 231 -11.79 17.64 -4.30
N LEU A 232 -12.26 17.07 -3.19
CA LEU A 232 -13.21 17.72 -2.27
C LEU A 232 -12.53 18.81 -1.42
N ALA A 233 -11.24 18.66 -1.15
CA ALA A 233 -10.49 19.56 -0.29
C ALA A 233 -9.94 20.81 -0.99
N SER A 234 -9.89 20.82 -2.32
CA SER A 234 -9.32 21.93 -3.09
C SER A 234 -9.97 23.26 -2.71
N PRO A 235 -9.18 24.29 -2.35
CA PRO A 235 -9.72 25.58 -1.97
C PRO A 235 -10.09 26.45 -3.18
N THR A 236 -9.56 26.13 -4.36
CA THR A 236 -9.71 26.92 -5.59
C THR A 236 -10.62 26.23 -6.60
N HIS A 237 -10.56 24.91 -6.69
CA HIS A 237 -11.25 24.11 -7.69
C HIS A 237 -11.88 22.84 -7.08
N PRO A 238 -12.72 22.94 -6.03
CA PRO A 238 -13.33 21.77 -5.42
C PRO A 238 -14.40 21.14 -6.32
N ILE A 239 -14.47 19.81 -6.33
CA ILE A 239 -15.66 19.12 -6.86
C ILE A 239 -16.83 19.28 -5.88
N ALA A 240 -18.06 19.25 -6.40
CA ALA A 240 -19.23 19.19 -5.53
C ALA A 240 -19.31 17.82 -4.80
N PRO A 241 -19.73 17.76 -3.53
CA PRO A 241 -19.92 16.49 -2.81
C PRO A 241 -20.87 15.51 -3.50
N ALA A 242 -21.78 16.01 -4.36
CA ALA A 242 -22.66 15.18 -5.17
C ALA A 242 -21.87 14.31 -6.18
N VAL A 243 -20.75 14.79 -6.73
CA VAL A 243 -19.89 14.06 -7.67
C VAL A 243 -19.22 12.85 -6.99
N TYR A 244 -18.76 13.02 -5.75
CA TYR A 244 -18.27 11.92 -4.92
C TYR A 244 -19.35 10.85 -4.73
N ARG A 245 -20.59 11.26 -4.41
CA ARG A 245 -21.70 10.33 -4.18
C ARG A 245 -22.11 9.59 -5.45
N SER A 246 -22.25 10.29 -6.57
CA SER A 246 -22.70 9.73 -7.85
C SER A 246 -21.67 8.84 -8.53
N THR A 247 -20.39 9.04 -8.26
CA THR A 247 -19.29 8.35 -8.95
C THR A 247 -18.59 7.33 -8.04
N TRP A 248 -17.94 7.80 -6.98
CA TRP A 248 -17.19 6.94 -6.07
C TRP A 248 -18.12 6.09 -5.22
N ALA A 249 -18.97 6.74 -4.41
CA ALA A 249 -19.78 6.06 -3.40
C ALA A 249 -20.85 5.16 -4.03
N ALA A 250 -21.33 5.49 -5.23
CA ALA A 250 -22.23 4.64 -6.01
C ALA A 250 -21.63 3.25 -6.30
N GLY A 251 -20.31 3.17 -6.49
CA GLY A 251 -19.60 1.91 -6.70
C GLY A 251 -19.29 1.14 -5.40
N LEU A 252 -19.40 1.78 -4.24
CA LEU A 252 -19.22 1.13 -2.93
C LEU A 252 -20.45 0.35 -2.46
N ASN A 253 -21.60 0.54 -3.11
CA ASN A 253 -22.85 -0.14 -2.75
C ASN A 253 -22.90 -1.58 -3.28
N THR A 254 -21.91 -2.38 -2.87
CA THR A 254 -21.81 -3.80 -3.17
C THR A 254 -22.30 -4.63 -1.97
N ALA A 255 -22.92 -5.78 -2.23
CA ALA A 255 -23.26 -6.70 -1.16
C ALA A 255 -21.97 -7.22 -0.51
N PRO A 256 -21.81 -7.14 0.83
CA PRO A 256 -20.68 -7.73 1.52
C PRO A 256 -20.56 -9.21 1.18
N ALA A 257 -19.33 -9.68 0.98
CA ALA A 257 -19.04 -11.07 0.65
C ALA A 257 -17.94 -11.61 1.55
N THR A 258 -17.91 -12.93 1.72
CA THR A 258 -16.88 -13.61 2.51
C THR A 258 -15.93 -14.35 1.58
N TYR A 259 -14.63 -14.07 1.70
CA TYR A 259 -13.57 -14.73 0.96
C TYR A 259 -12.55 -15.28 1.95
N GLU A 260 -12.09 -16.52 1.77
CA GLU A 260 -11.11 -17.14 2.67
C GLU A 260 -11.50 -17.10 4.17
N GLY A 261 -12.81 -17.03 4.47
CA GLY A 261 -13.35 -16.89 5.82
C GLY A 261 -13.44 -15.45 6.36
N TYR A 262 -12.99 -14.44 5.62
CA TYR A 262 -13.02 -13.03 6.03
C TYR A 262 -14.14 -12.25 5.33
N PRO A 263 -14.96 -11.49 6.07
CA PRO A 263 -15.99 -10.62 5.47
C PRO A 263 -15.36 -9.35 4.90
N LEU A 264 -15.56 -9.11 3.62
CA LEU A 264 -15.08 -7.96 2.88
C LEU A 264 -16.26 -7.12 2.39
N ASN A 265 -16.29 -5.84 2.77
CA ASN A 265 -17.44 -4.97 2.47
C ASN A 265 -17.30 -4.29 1.11
N LEU A 266 -16.07 -3.92 0.75
CA LEU A 266 -15.77 -3.16 -0.46
C LEU A 266 -14.90 -3.97 -1.41
N GLY A 267 -15.03 -3.67 -2.70
CA GLY A 267 -14.10 -4.16 -3.73
C GLY A 267 -14.64 -5.30 -4.58
N PRO A 268 -13.86 -5.67 -5.61
CA PRO A 268 -14.16 -6.84 -6.43
C PRO A 268 -14.00 -8.13 -5.61
N ALA A 269 -14.29 -9.27 -6.23
CA ALA A 269 -14.09 -10.57 -5.60
C ALA A 269 -12.66 -10.73 -5.07
N TYR A 270 -12.52 -11.21 -3.83
CA TYR A 270 -11.24 -11.31 -3.11
C TYR A 270 -10.50 -9.98 -2.91
N GLY A 271 -11.14 -8.83 -3.16
CA GLY A 271 -10.62 -7.48 -2.90
C GLY A 271 -9.79 -6.85 -4.03
N GLY A 272 -9.31 -7.64 -4.99
CA GLY A 272 -8.46 -7.18 -6.08
C GLY A 272 -6.95 -7.21 -5.76
N PRO A 273 -6.11 -6.53 -6.55
CA PRO A 273 -4.66 -6.43 -6.29
C PRO A 273 -4.41 -5.73 -4.95
N LEU A 274 -3.38 -6.17 -4.21
CA LEU A 274 -3.22 -5.73 -2.83
C LEU A 274 -2.85 -4.23 -2.67
N PHE A 275 -2.33 -3.59 -3.72
CA PHE A 275 -2.03 -2.15 -3.70
C PHE A 275 -3.26 -1.25 -3.47
N PHE A 276 -4.50 -1.77 -3.66
CA PHE A 276 -5.73 -1.06 -3.28
C PHE A 276 -5.78 -0.75 -1.78
N ALA A 277 -5.14 -1.59 -0.94
CA ALA A 277 -5.01 -1.36 0.50
C ALA A 277 -3.80 -0.47 0.86
N HIS A 278 -3.03 0.02 -0.12
CA HIS A 278 -1.78 0.76 0.10
C HIS A 278 -1.84 2.22 -0.36
N TYR A 279 -2.07 2.50 -1.64
CA TYR A 279 -1.70 3.81 -2.24
C TYR A 279 -2.42 5.00 -1.60
N SER A 280 -3.74 4.92 -1.43
CA SER A 280 -4.50 5.94 -0.71
C SER A 280 -4.17 5.99 0.79
N PHE A 281 -3.69 4.90 1.36
CA PHE A 281 -3.45 4.71 2.80
C PHE A 281 -2.02 4.96 3.23
N LEU A 282 -1.16 5.45 2.32
CA LEU A 282 0.18 5.91 2.69
C LEU A 282 0.13 7.11 3.65
N SER A 283 -0.86 8.00 3.46
CA SER A 283 -1.08 9.19 4.28
C SER A 283 -2.42 9.20 5.03
N LEU A 284 -3.47 8.61 4.44
CA LEU A 284 -4.76 8.44 5.11
C LEU A 284 -4.61 7.32 6.13
N ASP A 285 -4.85 7.62 7.40
CA ASP A 285 -4.76 6.63 8.49
C ASP A 285 -6.07 5.81 8.55
N PRO A 286 -6.09 4.56 8.06
CA PRO A 286 -7.33 3.77 8.00
C PRO A 286 -7.92 3.46 9.39
N ARG A 287 -7.13 3.59 10.47
CA ARG A 287 -7.61 3.43 11.86
C ARG A 287 -8.52 4.57 12.31
N GLN A 288 -8.49 5.69 11.58
CA GLN A 288 -9.29 6.89 11.85
C GLN A 288 -10.37 7.09 10.78
N MET A 289 -10.70 6.04 10.03
CA MET A 289 -11.61 6.14 8.89
C MET A 289 -12.72 5.09 8.97
N GLN A 290 -13.95 5.57 8.98
CA GLN A 290 -15.18 4.81 8.81
C GLN A 290 -16.23 5.69 8.14
N ASP A 291 -17.03 5.08 7.27
CA ASP A 291 -18.26 5.64 6.75
C ASP A 291 -19.40 4.60 6.83
N GLN A 292 -20.51 4.85 6.13
CA GLN A 292 -21.65 3.93 6.10
C GLN A 292 -21.38 2.61 5.37
N TYR A 293 -20.29 2.50 4.61
CA TYR A 293 -19.96 1.33 3.80
C TYR A 293 -18.94 0.43 4.50
N ALA A 294 -17.90 1.01 5.13
CA ALA A 294 -16.86 0.22 5.78
C ALA A 294 -16.13 0.93 6.92
N ASN A 295 -15.56 0.12 7.81
CA ASN A 295 -14.40 0.49 8.61
C ASN A 295 -13.13 0.19 7.80
N TYR A 296 -12.36 1.22 7.46
CA TYR A 296 -11.27 1.10 6.48
C TYR A 296 -10.07 0.31 7.01
N TRP A 297 -9.78 0.36 8.32
CA TRP A 297 -8.78 -0.51 8.93
C TRP A 297 -9.13 -1.98 8.77
N LEU A 298 -10.36 -2.36 9.15
CA LEU A 298 -10.80 -3.74 9.03
C LEU A 298 -10.88 -4.19 7.57
N GLN A 299 -11.28 -3.32 6.64
CA GLN A 299 -11.25 -3.59 5.20
C GLN A 299 -9.83 -3.95 4.74
N ASN A 300 -8.84 -3.14 5.07
CA ASN A 300 -7.46 -3.34 4.60
C ASN A 300 -6.77 -4.54 5.24
N VAL A 301 -6.98 -4.78 6.54
CA VAL A 301 -6.48 -5.98 7.23
C VAL A 301 -7.08 -7.24 6.61
N ARG A 302 -8.39 -7.26 6.36
CA ARG A 302 -9.05 -8.43 5.76
C ARG A 302 -8.65 -8.64 4.30
N HIS A 303 -8.52 -7.58 3.49
CA HIS A 303 -8.00 -7.72 2.11
C HIS A 303 -6.59 -8.34 2.12
N THR A 304 -5.72 -7.90 3.02
CA THR A 304 -4.38 -8.48 3.21
C THR A 304 -4.44 -9.96 3.59
N LEU A 305 -5.28 -10.32 4.57
CA LEU A 305 -5.42 -11.70 5.02
C LEU A 305 -6.05 -12.61 3.96
N ILE A 306 -6.99 -12.10 3.14
CA ILE A 306 -7.57 -12.81 1.99
C ILE A 306 -6.50 -13.09 0.94
N ASN A 307 -5.70 -12.08 0.57
CA ASN A 307 -4.62 -12.23 -0.40
C ASN A 307 -3.61 -13.31 0.06
N ARG A 308 -3.19 -13.25 1.32
CA ARG A 308 -2.33 -14.28 1.93
C ARG A 308 -3.00 -15.65 1.95
N ALA A 309 -4.25 -15.75 2.41
CA ALA A 309 -4.95 -17.01 2.54
C ALA A 309 -5.17 -17.68 1.17
N TRP A 310 -5.49 -16.90 0.14
CA TRP A 310 -5.55 -17.40 -1.23
C TRP A 310 -4.25 -18.10 -1.63
N CYS A 311 -3.10 -17.42 -1.50
CA CYS A 311 -1.79 -17.97 -1.85
C CYS A 311 -1.51 -19.29 -1.11
N LEU A 312 -1.85 -19.36 0.18
CA LEU A 312 -1.50 -20.52 1.01
C LEU A 312 -2.44 -21.72 0.85
N TYR A 313 -3.72 -21.48 0.55
CA TYR A 313 -4.74 -22.51 0.72
C TYR A 313 -5.58 -22.79 -0.53
N SER A 314 -5.75 -21.80 -1.41
CA SER A 314 -6.68 -21.89 -2.55
C SER A 314 -5.95 -21.90 -3.89
N ALA A 315 -4.82 -21.22 -4.00
CA ALA A 315 -4.00 -21.20 -5.20
C ALA A 315 -3.50 -22.62 -5.57
N PRO A 316 -3.34 -22.92 -6.88
CA PRO A 316 -2.73 -24.17 -7.32
C PRO A 316 -1.37 -24.41 -6.65
N LYS A 317 -1.13 -25.60 -6.12
CA LYS A 317 0.15 -25.96 -5.47
C LYS A 317 1.36 -25.76 -6.40
N SER A 318 1.16 -25.87 -7.72
CA SER A 318 2.18 -25.61 -8.74
C SER A 318 2.69 -24.17 -8.75
N HIS A 319 1.97 -23.20 -8.18
CA HIS A 319 2.43 -21.81 -8.04
C HIS A 319 3.56 -21.66 -7.00
N GLY A 320 3.73 -22.63 -6.08
CA GLY A 320 4.88 -22.67 -5.17
C GLY A 320 4.83 -21.65 -4.02
N TYR A 321 3.65 -21.16 -3.65
CA TYR A 321 3.46 -20.30 -2.48
C TYR A 321 3.70 -21.06 -1.16
N TYR A 322 4.13 -20.32 -0.14
CA TYR A 322 4.26 -20.81 1.23
C TYR A 322 4.24 -19.65 2.23
N ALA A 323 4.29 -19.94 3.53
CA ALA A 323 4.03 -18.96 4.60
C ALA A 323 4.87 -17.67 4.54
N SER A 324 6.06 -17.72 3.93
CA SER A 324 6.98 -16.60 3.74
C SER A 324 7.20 -16.22 2.27
N SER A 325 6.33 -16.66 1.36
CA SER A 325 6.30 -16.28 -0.05
C SER A 325 4.86 -16.19 -0.53
N TRP A 326 4.28 -15.00 -0.37
CA TRP A 326 2.91 -14.65 -0.75
C TRP A 326 2.85 -13.15 -1.08
N GLY A 327 1.79 -12.72 -1.77
CA GLY A 327 1.56 -11.31 -2.07
C GLY A 327 1.30 -11.10 -3.56
N LEU A 328 0.01 -10.96 -3.91
CA LEU A 328 -0.43 -10.72 -5.29
C LEU A 328 -0.80 -9.24 -5.46
N THR A 329 -0.10 -8.56 -6.34
CA THR A 329 -0.40 -7.18 -6.75
C THR A 329 0.13 -6.90 -8.15
N ALA A 330 -0.32 -5.80 -8.76
CA ALA A 330 0.18 -5.37 -10.06
C ALA A 330 1.70 -5.15 -10.02
N SER A 331 2.42 -5.69 -11.00
CA SER A 331 3.88 -5.74 -11.05
C SER A 331 4.36 -6.26 -12.42
N ASP A 332 5.67 -6.24 -12.64
CA ASP A 332 6.32 -6.99 -13.71
C ASP A 332 6.02 -8.49 -13.59
N ASP A 333 5.97 -9.15 -14.75
CA ASP A 333 5.59 -10.55 -14.93
C ASP A 333 6.57 -11.22 -15.91
N PRO A 334 6.77 -12.56 -15.90
CA PRO A 334 7.56 -13.25 -16.92
C PRO A 334 7.16 -12.89 -18.37
N MET A 335 5.90 -12.51 -18.60
CA MET A 335 5.37 -12.14 -19.92
C MET A 335 5.11 -10.63 -20.08
N GLY A 336 5.65 -9.79 -19.20
CA GLY A 336 5.57 -8.32 -19.30
C GLY A 336 5.16 -7.67 -17.98
N TYR A 337 3.91 -7.21 -17.89
CA TYR A 337 3.33 -6.59 -16.70
C TYR A 337 1.90 -7.09 -16.52
N ARG A 338 1.50 -7.37 -15.29
CA ARG A 338 0.16 -7.91 -15.01
C ARG A 338 -0.38 -7.44 -13.67
N ALA A 339 -1.68 -7.19 -13.61
CA ALA A 339 -2.39 -6.83 -12.38
C ALA A 339 -2.71 -8.06 -11.52
N HIS A 340 -1.68 -8.70 -10.94
CA HIS A 340 -1.87 -9.93 -10.17
C HIS A 340 -2.81 -9.72 -8.98
N GLN A 341 -3.71 -10.68 -8.81
CA GLN A 341 -4.73 -10.71 -7.76
C GLN A 341 -5.23 -12.16 -7.60
N PRO A 342 -5.97 -12.51 -6.54
CA PRO A 342 -6.48 -13.88 -6.38
C PRO A 342 -7.25 -14.42 -7.60
N THR A 343 -8.02 -13.58 -8.29
CA THR A 343 -8.77 -13.97 -9.49
C THR A 343 -7.95 -13.93 -10.79
N ASP A 344 -6.69 -13.48 -10.74
CA ASP A 344 -5.75 -13.46 -11.86
C ASP A 344 -4.32 -13.76 -11.37
N ASP A 345 -4.09 -15.03 -11.03
CA ASP A 345 -2.88 -15.55 -10.39
C ASP A 345 -2.16 -16.56 -11.29
N ASN A 346 -0.85 -16.42 -11.47
CA ASN A 346 0.03 -17.32 -12.23
C ASN A 346 1.28 -17.76 -11.43
N GLY A 347 1.31 -17.53 -10.11
CA GLY A 347 2.46 -17.83 -9.26
C GLY A 347 3.47 -16.69 -9.09
N THR A 348 3.26 -15.53 -9.72
CA THR A 348 4.14 -14.37 -9.57
C THR A 348 3.85 -13.66 -8.24
N VAL A 349 4.89 -13.57 -7.39
CA VAL A 349 4.88 -12.81 -6.12
C VAL A 349 5.54 -11.47 -6.35
N ALA A 350 4.89 -10.41 -5.89
CA ALA A 350 5.48 -9.07 -5.84
C ALA A 350 5.75 -8.67 -4.37
N PRO A 351 7.02 -8.46 -3.97
CA PRO A 351 7.39 -8.12 -2.59
C PRO A 351 6.60 -6.95 -2.00
N THR A 352 6.28 -5.93 -2.79
CA THR A 352 5.54 -4.76 -2.30
C THR A 352 4.18 -5.13 -1.72
N ALA A 353 3.51 -6.18 -2.20
CA ALA A 353 2.23 -6.63 -1.66
C ALA A 353 2.32 -6.93 -0.16
N ALA A 354 3.23 -7.85 0.21
CA ALA A 354 3.38 -8.25 1.60
C ALA A 354 4.09 -7.18 2.45
N LEU A 355 5.15 -6.57 1.93
CA LEU A 355 5.96 -5.60 2.68
C LEU A 355 5.20 -4.30 2.96
N SER A 356 4.42 -3.80 2.00
CA SER A 356 3.60 -2.60 2.18
C SER A 356 2.36 -2.87 3.03
N SER A 357 2.04 -4.13 3.31
CA SER A 357 1.04 -4.56 4.30
C SER A 357 1.61 -4.75 5.72
N MET A 358 2.86 -4.36 5.99
CA MET A 358 3.48 -4.49 7.32
C MET A 358 2.63 -3.89 8.46
N PRO A 359 1.97 -2.71 8.32
CA PRO A 359 1.12 -2.21 9.39
C PRO A 359 -0.11 -3.09 9.67
N TYR A 360 -0.59 -3.85 8.68
CA TYR A 360 -1.80 -4.66 8.78
C TYR A 360 -1.51 -6.07 9.30
N THR A 361 -0.42 -6.69 8.82
CA THR A 361 -0.03 -8.06 9.19
C THR A 361 1.46 -8.17 9.50
N PRO A 362 1.97 -7.51 10.57
CA PRO A 362 3.40 -7.37 10.80
C PRO A 362 4.17 -8.69 10.84
N TYR A 363 3.63 -9.69 11.53
CA TYR A 363 4.27 -11.01 11.62
C TYR A 363 4.39 -11.67 10.23
N TYR A 364 3.31 -11.73 9.46
CA TYR A 364 3.32 -12.38 8.15
C TYR A 364 4.16 -11.63 7.11
N SER A 365 4.17 -10.30 7.16
CA SER A 365 5.01 -9.46 6.30
C SER A 365 6.50 -9.60 6.66
N MET A 366 6.83 -9.70 7.94
CA MET A 366 8.20 -9.96 8.41
C MET A 366 8.71 -11.34 7.97
N LEU A 367 7.84 -12.36 7.92
CA LEU A 367 8.20 -13.66 7.37
C LEU A 367 8.64 -13.55 5.90
N VAL A 368 7.91 -12.79 5.09
CA VAL A 368 8.28 -12.53 3.68
C VAL A 368 9.61 -11.77 3.62
N LEU A 369 9.79 -10.73 4.43
CA LEU A 369 11.03 -9.96 4.47
C LEU A 369 12.25 -10.83 4.81
N ARG A 370 12.15 -11.67 5.85
CA ARG A 370 13.21 -12.62 6.23
C ARG A 370 13.52 -13.59 5.09
N ASN A 371 12.49 -14.06 4.39
CA ASN A 371 12.67 -14.93 3.23
C ASN A 371 13.43 -14.19 2.12
N LEU A 372 13.02 -12.99 1.71
CA LEU A 372 13.68 -12.23 0.63
C LEU A 372 15.20 -12.04 0.83
N TYR A 373 15.66 -11.93 2.07
CA TYR A 373 17.07 -11.77 2.43
C TYR A 373 17.75 -13.07 2.89
N GLY A 374 17.05 -14.20 2.85
CA GLY A 374 17.53 -15.52 3.25
C GLY A 374 17.23 -16.64 2.25
N THR A 375 16.71 -16.35 1.05
CA THR A 375 16.26 -17.38 0.10
C THR A 375 17.41 -18.21 -0.50
N SER A 376 17.10 -19.45 -0.85
CA SER A 376 17.88 -20.33 -1.73
C SER A 376 17.67 -20.04 -3.23
N LEU A 377 16.79 -19.09 -3.58
CA LEU A 377 16.36 -18.80 -4.97
C LEU A 377 17.35 -17.93 -5.78
N GLY A 378 18.45 -17.48 -5.17
CA GLY A 378 19.30 -16.42 -5.71
C GLY A 378 18.82 -15.02 -5.29
N PRO A 379 19.54 -13.96 -5.68
CA PRO A 379 19.29 -12.62 -5.16
C PRO A 379 17.99 -12.04 -5.73
N VAL A 380 16.89 -12.15 -4.96
CA VAL A 380 15.61 -11.45 -5.18
C VAL A 380 15.63 -9.99 -4.67
N THR A 381 16.82 -9.53 -4.30
CA THR A 381 17.10 -8.16 -3.85
C THR A 381 18.31 -7.62 -4.63
N GLY A 382 18.37 -6.31 -4.77
CA GLY A 382 19.47 -5.60 -5.41
C GLY A 382 19.76 -4.27 -4.72
N GLN A 383 20.40 -3.35 -5.44
CA GLN A 383 20.90 -2.09 -4.89
C GLN A 383 19.80 -1.17 -4.31
N TYR A 384 18.55 -1.35 -4.75
CA TYR A 384 17.39 -0.57 -4.33
C TYR A 384 16.37 -1.40 -3.52
N GLY A 385 16.82 -2.43 -2.79
CA GLY A 385 15.94 -3.30 -2.02
C GLY A 385 15.43 -4.50 -2.81
N PRO A 386 14.21 -5.01 -2.57
CA PRO A 386 13.63 -6.12 -3.34
C PRO A 386 13.41 -5.72 -4.80
N TYR A 387 13.67 -6.63 -5.73
CA TYR A 387 13.21 -6.48 -7.12
C TYR A 387 11.68 -6.54 -7.18
N ASP A 388 11.13 -6.10 -8.31
CA ASP A 388 9.70 -5.89 -8.50
C ASP A 388 8.84 -7.14 -8.25
N ALA A 389 9.27 -8.29 -8.77
CA ALA A 389 8.56 -9.55 -8.66
C ALA A 389 9.46 -10.77 -8.86
N TYR A 390 8.96 -11.94 -8.50
CA TYR A 390 9.56 -13.23 -8.83
C TYR A 390 8.49 -14.31 -9.01
N ASN A 391 8.77 -15.30 -9.85
CA ASN A 391 7.90 -16.44 -10.10
C ASN A 391 8.72 -17.73 -9.96
N ARG A 392 8.54 -18.44 -8.84
CA ARG A 392 9.31 -19.65 -8.53
C ARG A 392 9.03 -20.79 -9.50
N SER A 393 7.77 -20.98 -9.88
CA SER A 393 7.37 -22.09 -10.76
C SER A 393 7.94 -21.95 -12.17
N GLN A 394 8.27 -20.72 -12.57
CA GLN A 394 8.91 -20.40 -13.86
C GLN A 394 10.40 -20.09 -13.75
N SER A 395 11.01 -20.21 -12.56
CA SER A 395 12.42 -19.84 -12.32
C SER A 395 12.77 -18.42 -12.80
N TRP A 396 11.85 -17.47 -12.59
CA TRP A 396 11.99 -16.10 -13.06
C TRP A 396 12.06 -15.12 -11.89
N ILE A 397 12.92 -14.11 -12.03
CA ILE A 397 13.07 -12.99 -11.10
C ILE A 397 13.14 -11.72 -11.94
N ALA A 398 12.38 -10.69 -11.58
CA ALA A 398 12.48 -9.38 -12.19
C ALA A 398 13.90 -8.82 -12.03
N THR A 399 14.38 -8.09 -13.03
CA THR A 399 15.66 -7.37 -12.95
C THR A 399 15.47 -5.88 -12.71
N SER A 400 14.23 -5.50 -12.42
CA SER A 400 13.70 -4.15 -12.39
C SER A 400 13.23 -3.75 -11.00
N PHE A 401 13.12 -2.45 -10.82
CA PHE A 401 12.41 -1.80 -9.72
C PHE A 401 11.46 -0.77 -10.30
N LEU A 402 10.23 -0.70 -9.82
CA LEU A 402 9.23 0.30 -10.21
C LEU A 402 9.01 1.30 -9.07
N ALA A 403 8.84 2.58 -9.41
CA ALA A 403 8.60 3.62 -8.39
C ALA A 403 7.35 3.34 -7.55
N ILE A 404 6.29 2.86 -8.20
CA ILE A 404 5.00 2.60 -7.58
C ILE A 404 5.02 1.41 -6.62
N ASP A 405 5.98 0.50 -6.78
CA ASP A 405 6.13 -0.67 -5.92
C ASP A 405 7.16 -0.42 -4.81
N GLN A 406 8.26 0.28 -5.10
CA GLN A 406 9.27 0.64 -4.09
C GLN A 406 8.78 1.68 -3.08
N GLY A 407 7.97 2.65 -3.52
CA GLY A 407 7.52 3.78 -2.70
C GLY A 407 6.71 3.34 -1.48
N PRO A 408 5.63 2.56 -1.68
CA PRO A 408 4.83 2.00 -0.59
C PRO A 408 5.64 1.17 0.41
N ILE A 409 6.68 0.45 -0.02
CA ILE A 409 7.53 -0.32 0.90
C ILE A 409 8.17 0.63 1.91
N VAL A 410 8.81 1.72 1.46
CA VAL A 410 9.47 2.68 2.37
C VAL A 410 8.46 3.30 3.34
N VAL A 411 7.32 3.73 2.80
CA VAL A 411 6.32 4.51 3.54
C VAL A 411 5.54 3.64 4.53
N MET A 412 5.09 2.47 4.13
CA MET A 412 4.30 1.60 5.01
C MET A 412 5.17 0.91 6.07
N LEU A 413 6.45 0.63 5.78
CA LEU A 413 7.39 0.26 6.83
C LEU A 413 7.55 1.41 7.85
N GLU A 414 7.60 2.67 7.42
CA GLU A 414 7.67 3.79 8.35
C GLU A 414 6.38 3.95 9.16
N ASN A 415 5.21 3.80 8.53
CA ASN A 415 3.93 3.86 9.23
C ASN A 415 3.78 2.74 10.25
N TYR A 416 4.29 1.53 9.98
CA TYR A 416 4.36 0.46 10.96
C TYR A 416 5.26 0.86 12.14
N ARG A 417 6.47 1.36 11.86
CA ARG A 417 7.50 1.61 12.87
C ARG A 417 7.18 2.80 13.79
N THR A 418 6.68 3.89 13.22
CA THR A 418 6.49 5.17 13.93
C THR A 418 5.14 5.82 13.67
N GLY A 419 4.45 5.44 12.60
CA GLY A 419 3.21 6.10 12.16
C GLY A 419 3.44 7.50 11.58
N LEU A 420 4.66 7.83 11.15
CA LEU A 420 5.04 9.18 10.73
C LEU A 420 4.12 9.77 9.66
N LEU A 421 3.89 9.07 8.54
CA LEU A 421 3.13 9.64 7.42
C LEU A 421 1.64 9.73 7.75
N TRP A 422 1.11 8.80 8.55
CA TRP A 422 -0.24 8.90 9.12
C TRP A 422 -0.40 10.06 10.09
N GLN A 423 0.61 10.35 10.91
CA GLN A 423 0.61 11.55 11.78
C GLN A 423 0.62 12.83 10.94
N LEU A 424 1.48 12.90 9.92
CA LEU A 424 1.51 14.03 8.99
C LEU A 424 0.20 14.19 8.22
N GLY A 425 -0.42 13.09 7.79
CA GLY A 425 -1.71 13.11 7.12
C GLY A 425 -2.84 13.65 8.01
N ARG A 426 -2.84 13.27 9.29
CA ARG A 426 -3.76 13.85 10.30
C ARG A 426 -3.52 15.33 10.53
N SER A 427 -2.28 15.79 10.44
CA SER A 427 -1.91 17.20 10.57
C SER A 427 -2.06 18.02 9.28
N THR A 428 -2.41 17.39 8.16
CA THR A 428 -2.56 18.06 6.85
C THR A 428 -4.02 18.51 6.66
N PRO A 429 -4.34 19.82 6.67
CA PRO A 429 -5.72 20.32 6.70
C PRO A 429 -6.57 19.91 5.50
N GLU A 430 -5.98 19.78 4.33
CA GLU A 430 -6.65 19.35 3.10
C GLU A 430 -7.22 17.95 3.25
N LEU A 431 -6.43 17.00 3.76
CA LEU A 431 -6.90 15.62 3.96
C LEU A 431 -8.05 15.55 4.95
N GLN A 432 -8.00 16.32 6.04
CA GLN A 432 -9.07 16.38 7.03
C GLN A 432 -10.35 17.00 6.46
N THR A 433 -10.20 18.00 5.58
CA THR A 433 -11.33 18.63 4.90
C THR A 433 -11.98 17.69 3.91
N GLY A 434 -11.18 17.00 3.10
CA GLY A 434 -11.66 16.01 2.13
C GLY A 434 -12.40 14.85 2.79
N LEU A 435 -11.83 14.25 3.83
CA LEU A 435 -12.45 13.16 4.59
C LEU A 435 -13.82 13.59 5.16
N ARG A 436 -13.89 14.77 5.79
CA ARG A 436 -15.14 15.31 6.33
C ARG A 436 -16.18 15.53 5.22
N GLN A 437 -15.79 16.08 4.07
CA GLN A 437 -16.71 16.28 2.95
C GLN A 437 -17.18 14.97 2.31
N ALA A 438 -16.33 13.93 2.32
CA ALA A 438 -16.68 12.59 1.89
C ALA A 438 -17.60 11.84 2.88
N GLY A 439 -17.80 12.40 4.09
CA GLY A 439 -18.54 11.74 5.17
C GLY A 439 -17.77 10.62 5.87
N ILE A 440 -16.44 10.60 5.71
CA ILE A 440 -15.55 9.66 6.38
C ILE A 440 -15.11 10.29 7.71
N GLN A 441 -15.28 9.55 8.80
CA GLN A 441 -15.03 10.02 10.16
C GLN A 441 -14.27 8.97 10.99
N ALA A 442 -13.82 9.37 12.17
CA ALA A 442 -13.22 8.44 13.12
C ALA A 442 -14.23 7.33 13.50
N PRO A 443 -13.80 6.05 13.53
CA PRO A 443 -14.66 4.95 13.97
C PRO A 443 -15.08 5.08 15.43
N THR A 444 -16.31 4.66 15.72
CA THR A 444 -16.74 4.39 17.10
C THR A 444 -16.56 2.90 17.37
N TYR A 445 -15.61 2.56 18.24
CA TYR A 445 -15.32 1.18 18.59
C TYR A 445 -16.02 0.76 19.89
N GLU A 446 -16.50 -0.48 19.92
CA GLU A 446 -16.91 -1.14 21.17
C GLU A 446 -15.71 -1.38 22.08
N THR A 447 -15.94 -1.51 23.38
CA THR A 447 -14.92 -1.94 24.33
C THR A 447 -14.39 -3.33 23.97
N GLY A 448 -13.07 -3.48 23.82
CA GLY A 448 -12.42 -4.74 23.47
C GLY A 448 -11.19 -4.58 22.58
N PHE A 449 -11.07 -5.43 21.56
CA PHE A 449 -9.93 -5.51 20.65
C PHE A 449 -10.37 -5.23 19.21
N ALA A 450 -11.13 -4.15 19.00
CA ALA A 450 -11.91 -3.95 17.77
C ALA A 450 -11.07 -3.81 16.48
N LEU A 451 -9.77 -3.54 16.60
CA LEU A 451 -8.85 -3.43 15.47
C LEU A 451 -8.12 -4.75 15.16
N SER A 452 -8.29 -5.78 15.99
CA SER A 452 -7.64 -7.08 15.83
C SER A 452 -8.51 -8.01 14.99
N VAL A 453 -7.93 -8.60 13.94
CA VAL A 453 -8.58 -9.62 13.10
C VAL A 453 -7.83 -10.93 13.28
N PRO A 454 -8.40 -11.93 13.98
CA PRO A 454 -7.80 -13.24 14.11
C PRO A 454 -7.69 -13.94 12.76
N GLU A 455 -6.66 -14.77 12.60
CA GLU A 455 -6.57 -15.67 11.46
C GLU A 455 -7.66 -16.73 11.55
N VAL A 456 -8.45 -16.92 10.48
CA VAL A 456 -9.71 -17.68 10.53
C VAL A 456 -9.56 -19.17 10.86
N ARG A 457 -8.42 -19.80 10.56
CA ARG A 457 -8.18 -21.24 10.78
C ARG A 457 -7.65 -21.51 12.18
N THR A 458 -6.87 -20.60 12.75
CA THR A 458 -6.26 -20.72 14.08
C THR A 458 -7.07 -20.02 15.17
N ASN A 459 -7.89 -19.04 14.80
CA ASN A 459 -8.57 -18.11 15.69
C ASN A 459 -7.59 -17.36 16.63
N LEU A 460 -6.37 -17.11 16.14
CA LEU A 460 -5.31 -16.39 16.85
C LEU A 460 -4.96 -15.11 16.11
N VAL A 461 -4.57 -14.09 16.87
CA VAL A 461 -3.84 -12.94 16.32
C VAL A 461 -2.35 -13.20 16.51
N ASP A 462 -1.63 -13.38 15.41
CA ASP A 462 -0.18 -13.54 15.42
C ASP A 462 0.51 -12.17 15.59
N LEU A 463 1.17 -11.99 16.73
CA LEU A 463 1.85 -10.75 17.08
C LEU A 463 3.36 -10.91 16.92
N LEU A 464 3.96 -10.03 16.11
CA LEU A 464 5.41 -9.87 16.03
C LEU A 464 5.88 -9.04 17.22
N ARG A 465 6.96 -9.47 17.89
CA ARG A 465 7.66 -8.60 18.84
C ARG A 465 8.26 -7.43 18.08
N HIS A 466 7.74 -6.22 18.33
CA HIS A 466 8.01 -5.07 17.48
C HIS A 466 9.51 -4.74 17.45
N PRO A 467 10.16 -4.77 16.28
CA PRO A 467 11.62 -4.68 16.19
C PRO A 467 12.24 -3.44 16.83
N ASP A 468 11.58 -2.28 16.76
CA ASP A 468 12.06 -1.03 17.38
C ASP A 468 11.74 -0.88 18.87
N LEU A 469 10.66 -1.50 19.35
CA LEU A 469 10.14 -1.30 20.72
C LEU A 469 10.53 -2.43 21.66
N ASP A 470 10.94 -3.57 21.12
CA ASP A 470 11.25 -4.80 21.87
C ASP A 470 10.10 -5.26 22.79
N ALA A 471 8.86 -5.07 22.31
CA ALA A 471 7.62 -5.43 23.00
C ALA A 471 6.56 -5.84 21.98
N TYR A 472 5.55 -6.59 22.42
CA TYR A 472 4.35 -6.81 21.62
C TYR A 472 3.45 -5.58 21.72
N GLN A 473 2.75 -5.27 20.62
CA GLN A 473 1.84 -4.13 20.56
C GLN A 473 0.51 -4.54 19.94
N LEU A 474 -0.58 -4.01 20.50
CA LEU A 474 -1.92 -4.03 19.90
C LEU A 474 -2.76 -2.87 20.44
N ASP A 475 -3.85 -2.58 19.74
CA ASP A 475 -4.79 -1.55 20.13
C ASP A 475 -5.96 -2.12 20.93
N VAL A 476 -6.23 -1.52 22.10
CA VAL A 476 -7.37 -1.83 22.97
C VAL A 476 -8.34 -0.66 22.95
N THR A 477 -9.62 -0.96 22.79
CA THR A 477 -10.68 0.05 22.68
C THR A 477 -11.54 0.09 23.93
N LEU A 478 -11.95 1.29 24.34
CA LEU A 478 -12.95 1.53 25.38
C LEU A 478 -14.04 2.46 24.82
N SER A 479 -15.29 2.02 24.82
CA SER A 479 -16.40 2.86 24.35
C SER A 479 -16.77 3.98 25.33
N THR A 480 -16.43 3.83 26.61
CA THR A 480 -16.62 4.83 27.66
C THR A 480 -15.37 4.96 28.52
N ALA A 481 -15.16 6.13 29.12
CA ALA A 481 -14.10 6.33 30.09
C ALA A 481 -14.40 5.55 31.37
N GLY A 482 -13.37 4.99 32.01
CA GLY A 482 -13.53 4.18 33.22
C GLY A 482 -12.26 3.48 33.64
N ALA A 483 -12.33 2.79 34.78
CA ALA A 483 -11.23 1.95 35.25
C ALA A 483 -11.19 0.64 34.44
N ALA A 484 -10.00 0.27 33.98
CA ALA A 484 -9.77 -0.93 33.19
C ALA A 484 -8.58 -1.75 33.74
N THR A 485 -8.73 -3.07 33.69
CA THR A 485 -7.67 -4.05 33.97
C THR A 485 -7.43 -4.85 32.71
N LEU A 486 -6.16 -4.99 32.33
CA LEU A 486 -5.75 -5.75 31.16
C LEU A 486 -4.66 -6.73 31.59
N THR A 487 -4.89 -8.01 31.35
CA THR A 487 -3.96 -9.08 31.75
C THR A 487 -3.66 -10.00 30.58
N LEU A 488 -2.41 -10.46 30.49
CA LEU A 488 -1.99 -11.55 29.65
C LEU A 488 -2.06 -12.86 30.46
N LEU A 489 -2.80 -13.84 29.98
CA LEU A 489 -3.02 -15.13 30.64
C LEU A 489 -2.33 -16.25 29.86
N LYS A 490 -1.72 -17.19 30.58
CA LYS A 490 -1.24 -18.46 30.01
C LYS A 490 -2.41 -19.39 29.70
N ALA A 491 -2.14 -20.48 28.98
CA ALA A 491 -3.14 -21.49 28.64
C ALA A 491 -3.81 -22.15 29.88
N ASP A 492 -3.14 -22.21 31.03
CA ASP A 492 -3.68 -22.71 32.29
C ASP A 492 -4.52 -21.68 33.08
N GLY A 493 -4.69 -20.47 32.52
CA GLY A 493 -5.44 -19.37 33.13
C GLY A 493 -4.64 -18.54 34.13
N THR A 494 -3.38 -18.89 34.41
CA THR A 494 -2.51 -18.07 35.29
C THR A 494 -2.09 -16.78 34.61
N VAL A 495 -1.96 -15.70 35.39
CA VAL A 495 -1.53 -14.39 34.88
C VAL A 495 -0.03 -14.44 34.54
N ALA A 496 0.29 -14.27 33.27
CA ALA A 496 1.66 -14.08 32.80
C ALA A 496 2.14 -12.63 33.04
N GLU A 497 1.25 -11.66 32.84
CA GLU A 497 1.54 -10.23 33.00
C GLU A 497 0.26 -9.45 33.30
N THR A 498 0.33 -8.51 34.25
CA THR A 498 -0.72 -7.50 34.45
C THR A 498 -0.27 -6.21 33.76
N ILE A 499 -0.94 -5.87 32.67
CA ILE A 499 -0.58 -4.76 31.77
C ILE A 499 -1.22 -3.46 32.27
N TRP A 500 -2.50 -3.52 32.66
CA TRP A 500 -3.18 -2.44 33.38
C TRP A 500 -3.79 -3.01 34.66
N GLN A 501 -3.67 -2.28 35.77
CA GLN A 501 -4.24 -2.66 37.05
C GLN A 501 -5.23 -1.59 37.54
N ASN A 502 -6.52 -1.77 37.21
CA ASN A 502 -7.59 -0.84 37.58
C ASN A 502 -7.26 0.62 37.22
N GLU A 503 -6.64 0.83 36.06
CA GLU A 503 -6.20 2.15 35.61
C GLU A 503 -7.36 2.95 35.03
N ALA A 504 -7.48 4.23 35.39
CA ALA A 504 -8.42 5.12 34.76
C ALA A 504 -8.00 5.42 33.31
N LYS A 505 -8.85 5.08 32.34
CA LYS A 505 -8.63 5.31 30.92
C LYS A 505 -9.76 6.16 30.34
N ALA A 506 -9.43 7.02 29.37
CA ALA A 506 -10.42 7.74 28.58
C ALA A 506 -11.13 6.78 27.59
N ALA A 507 -12.29 7.19 27.08
CA ALA A 507 -12.89 6.51 25.92
C ALA A 507 -11.98 6.69 24.70
N GLY A 508 -11.94 5.67 23.83
CA GLY A 508 -11.16 5.67 22.60
C GLY A 508 -10.24 4.46 22.45
N VAL A 509 -9.29 4.59 21.52
CA VAL A 509 -8.29 3.58 21.20
C VAL A 509 -7.02 3.85 22.00
N HIS A 510 -6.49 2.81 22.65
CA HIS A 510 -5.26 2.84 23.44
C HIS A 510 -4.25 1.87 22.85
N ALA A 511 -3.11 2.38 22.38
CA ALA A 511 -2.00 1.54 21.97
C ALA A 511 -1.33 0.94 23.21
N VAL A 512 -1.31 -0.39 23.30
CA VAL A 512 -0.80 -1.13 24.45
C VAL A 512 0.49 -1.82 24.09
N ARG A 513 1.48 -1.72 24.98
CA ARG A 513 2.74 -2.48 24.91
C ARG A 513 2.81 -3.46 26.07
N PHE A 514 3.25 -4.68 25.80
CA PHE A 514 3.33 -5.75 26.79
C PHE A 514 4.30 -6.84 26.36
N GLY A 515 4.50 -7.84 27.23
CA GLY A 515 5.27 -9.05 26.94
C GLY A 515 6.78 -8.82 26.93
N VAL A 516 7.27 -7.90 27.77
CA VAL A 516 8.72 -7.66 27.93
C VAL A 516 9.43 -8.90 28.49
N ALA A 517 8.76 -9.66 29.37
CA ALA A 517 9.26 -10.92 29.93
C ALA A 517 8.52 -12.17 29.40
N ALA A 518 7.52 -11.99 28.54
CA ALA A 518 6.76 -13.11 27.98
C ALA A 518 7.59 -13.86 26.92
N VAL A 519 7.57 -15.19 26.98
CA VAL A 519 8.17 -16.05 25.96
C VAL A 519 7.19 -16.29 24.81
N ALA A 520 7.71 -16.62 23.63
CA ALA A 520 6.89 -16.99 22.49
C ALA A 520 5.93 -18.14 22.83
N GLY A 521 4.68 -18.05 22.36
CA GLY A 521 3.63 -19.02 22.70
C GLY A 521 2.22 -18.46 22.53
N THR A 522 1.23 -19.27 22.89
CA THR A 522 -0.19 -18.88 22.85
C THR A 522 -0.66 -18.37 24.21
N TYR A 523 -1.36 -17.24 24.21
CA TYR A 523 -1.87 -16.56 25.39
C TYR A 523 -3.27 -16.02 25.14
N THR A 524 -3.95 -15.63 26.23
CA THR A 524 -5.21 -14.89 26.16
C THR A 524 -5.03 -13.52 26.79
N LEU A 525 -5.33 -12.46 26.03
CA LEU A 525 -5.51 -11.12 26.60
C LEU A 525 -6.92 -11.01 27.13
N ARG A 526 -7.04 -10.63 28.40
CA ARG A 526 -8.34 -10.37 29.04
C ARG A 526 -8.41 -8.90 29.44
N LEU A 527 -9.38 -8.19 28.88
CA LEU A 527 -9.76 -6.84 29.24
C LEU A 527 -11.00 -6.88 30.13
N GLN A 528 -10.90 -6.27 31.30
CA GLN A 528 -12.03 -6.02 32.20
C GLN A 528 -12.24 -4.51 32.34
N ALA A 529 -13.43 -4.02 32.02
CA ALA A 529 -13.81 -2.61 32.13
C ALA A 529 -15.24 -2.50 32.70
N GLY A 530 -15.35 -2.14 33.97
CA GLY A 530 -16.63 -2.24 34.71
C GLY A 530 -17.16 -3.68 34.72
N PRO A 531 -18.43 -3.94 34.33
CA PRO A 531 -18.99 -5.29 34.26
C PRO A 531 -18.59 -6.05 32.99
N LEU A 532 -17.97 -5.39 32.00
CA LEU A 532 -17.61 -6.01 30.73
C LEU A 532 -16.28 -6.76 30.83
N THR A 533 -16.27 -7.99 30.31
CA THR A 533 -15.04 -8.77 30.09
C THR A 533 -14.95 -9.13 28.61
N LYS A 534 -13.79 -8.88 28.00
CA LYS A 534 -13.48 -9.23 26.61
C LYS A 534 -12.17 -9.99 26.56
N GLU A 535 -12.10 -11.00 25.70
CA GLU A 535 -10.91 -11.84 25.54
C GLU A 535 -10.46 -11.89 24.09
N LEU A 536 -9.15 -12.00 23.88
CA LEU A 536 -8.52 -12.20 22.59
C LEU A 536 -7.39 -13.23 22.73
N SER A 537 -7.46 -14.30 21.93
CA SER A 537 -6.38 -15.27 21.84
C SER A 537 -5.28 -14.76 20.90
N VAL A 538 -4.05 -14.77 21.39
CA VAL A 538 -2.87 -14.25 20.67
C VAL A 538 -1.77 -15.30 20.62
N ALA A 539 -1.01 -15.28 19.53
CA ALA A 539 0.25 -15.99 19.42
C ALA A 539 1.39 -14.97 19.45
N LEU A 540 2.19 -15.01 20.50
CA LEU A 540 3.40 -14.21 20.64
C LEU A 540 4.51 -14.91 19.84
N ARG A 541 4.97 -14.27 18.77
CA ARG A 541 5.94 -14.81 17.81
C ARG A 541 7.35 -14.28 18.01
#